data_AF-A0A845ZBS8-F1
#
_entry.id   AF-A0A845ZBS8-F1
#
_cell.length_a   1.000
_cell.length_b   1.000
_cell.length_c   1.000
_cell.angle_alpha   90.00
_cell.angle_beta   90.00
_cell.angle_gamma   90.00
#
_symmetry.space_group_name_H-M   'P 1'
#
loop_
_entity.id
_entity.type
_entity.pdbx_description
1 polymer ?
#
loop_
_entity_poly.entity_id
_entity_poly.type
_entity_poly.pdbx_seq_one_letter_code
_entity_poly.pdbx_strand_id
1 'polypeptide(L)'
;METELTPNGNNLLATDNAEAIALSSGELANFPDGLAALGGNDTVTGSSDSEFIMGNRGEDSIFGGGGNDTLMGGKDDDTVEGGNGNDLVRGDREADVVRGGNGTDSLFGGKNNDRLFGDGGNDVLFGDRDNDTLSGGLGQDTLNGGAGSDVFVLESGAGMDEIADFENGIDIIQLPDGLSFDNIRLENSSDGQQNTAIVDRLTGETIALVNNVSAGSLSSANFLFERGSSTETGNQNFINRVVELTNQERTQLGLSSLSTDPLLGQAAQTHTENMALQDFFEHTGLDGLSAGDRIEATGYDFSAWAENIAAGYLTPEEVVEGWMNSPGHRANILDPNLQEIGVGYYFLENDTGNVNFNHYWTQVFGTPL
;
A
#
# COMPACT_ATOMS: atom_id res chain seq x y z
N MET A 1 12.01 20.41 29.88
CA MET A 1 11.44 20.32 31.23
C MET A 1 11.56 18.87 31.64
N GLU A 2 11.82 18.54 32.90
CA GLU A 2 11.70 17.15 33.36
C GLU A 2 10.26 16.69 33.09
N THR A 3 10.09 15.52 32.49
CA THR A 3 8.78 14.91 32.23
C THR A 3 8.10 14.60 33.56
N GLU A 4 6.88 15.12 33.76
CA GLU A 4 6.11 14.87 34.99
C GLU A 4 5.37 13.53 34.89
N LEU A 5 6.09 12.42 35.08
CA LEU A 5 5.46 11.11 35.19
C LEU A 5 4.85 10.92 36.59
N THR A 6 3.60 10.47 36.64
CA THR A 6 2.84 10.31 37.89
C THR A 6 2.43 8.85 38.12
N PRO A 7 2.80 8.25 39.25
CA PRO A 7 2.31 6.93 39.64
C PRO A 7 0.79 6.89 39.82
N ASN A 8 0.10 5.95 39.16
CA ASN A 8 -1.33 5.69 39.37
C ASN A 8 -1.61 4.18 39.45
N GLY A 9 -1.62 3.66 40.69
CA GLY A 9 -1.79 2.23 40.92
C GLY A 9 -0.59 1.45 40.37
N ASN A 10 -0.86 0.56 39.42
CA ASN A 10 0.15 -0.27 38.76
C ASN A 10 0.75 0.39 37.50
N ASN A 11 0.31 1.60 37.14
CA ASN A 11 0.80 2.34 35.97
C ASN A 11 1.69 3.51 36.37
N LEU A 12 2.57 3.89 35.46
CA LEU A 12 3.17 5.21 35.39
C LEU A 12 2.46 6.01 34.29
N LEU A 13 2.02 7.23 34.58
CA LEU A 13 1.24 8.04 33.65
C LEU A 13 1.98 9.31 33.25
N ALA A 14 1.97 9.66 31.96
CA ALA A 14 2.34 10.99 31.49
C ALA A 14 1.14 11.97 31.62
N THR A 15 1.15 13.09 30.89
CA THR A 15 0.08 14.09 30.96
C THR A 15 -0.77 14.13 29.68
N ASP A 16 -1.64 15.14 29.52
CA ASP A 16 -2.39 15.35 28.27
C ASP A 16 -1.65 16.34 27.33
N ASN A 17 -0.34 16.54 27.50
CA ASN A 17 0.48 17.42 26.66
C ASN A 17 1.59 16.62 26.00
N ALA A 18 2.13 17.14 24.89
CA ALA A 18 3.30 16.54 24.25
C ALA A 18 4.54 16.52 25.18
N GLU A 19 5.11 15.33 25.36
CA GLU A 19 6.23 15.03 26.23
C GLU A 19 7.32 14.21 25.53
N ALA A 20 8.55 14.29 26.06
CA ALA A 20 9.67 13.46 25.61
C ALA A 20 10.15 12.60 26.79
N ILE A 21 9.70 11.36 26.83
CA ILE A 21 9.89 10.40 27.91
C ILE A 21 11.03 9.45 27.52
N ALA A 22 12.02 9.32 28.40
CA ALA A 22 13.10 8.36 28.24
C ALA A 22 13.19 7.49 29.49
N LEU A 23 12.81 6.22 29.36
CA LEU A 23 12.83 5.27 30.45
C LEU A 23 14.24 4.77 30.70
N SER A 24 14.55 4.58 31.99
CA SER A 24 15.76 3.92 32.45
C SER A 24 15.46 2.48 32.86
N SER A 25 16.47 1.61 32.74
CA SER A 25 16.33 0.21 33.20
C SER A 25 15.91 0.16 34.68
N GLY A 26 14.87 -0.62 34.95
CA GLY A 26 14.22 -0.80 36.23
C GLY A 26 13.14 0.24 36.56
N GLU A 27 12.90 1.24 35.72
CA GLU A 27 11.96 2.33 35.99
C GLU A 27 10.51 1.82 36.10
N LEU A 28 10.12 0.89 35.22
CA LEU A 28 8.80 0.24 35.25
C LEU A 28 8.72 -0.99 36.17
N ALA A 29 9.78 -1.33 36.93
CA ALA A 29 9.81 -2.56 37.74
C ALA A 29 8.73 -2.63 38.84
N ASN A 30 8.20 -1.48 39.27
CA ASN A 30 7.09 -1.40 40.23
C ASN A 30 5.74 -1.05 39.58
N PHE A 31 5.70 -0.96 38.25
CA PHE A 31 4.54 -0.58 37.45
C PHE A 31 4.23 -1.71 36.46
N PRO A 32 3.67 -2.84 36.91
CA PRO A 32 3.47 -4.02 36.07
C PRO A 32 2.44 -3.81 34.95
N ASP A 33 1.65 -2.74 35.01
CA ASP A 33 0.71 -2.36 33.96
C ASP A 33 1.34 -1.33 32.98
N GLY A 34 2.61 -0.94 33.18
CA GLY A 34 3.41 -0.19 32.21
C GLY A 34 3.34 1.33 32.31
N LEU A 35 3.77 1.98 31.23
CA LEU A 35 3.66 3.42 30.98
C LEU A 35 2.45 3.70 30.08
N ALA A 36 1.65 4.71 30.44
CA ALA A 36 0.64 5.28 29.55
C ALA A 36 0.91 6.77 29.32
N ALA A 37 1.11 7.16 28.05
CA ALA A 37 1.38 8.54 27.65
C ALA A 37 0.12 9.42 27.68
N LEU A 38 -1.07 8.81 27.68
CA LEU A 38 -2.39 9.42 27.78
C LEU A 38 -2.80 10.29 26.59
N GLY A 39 -2.20 11.47 26.41
CA GLY A 39 -2.64 12.42 25.42
C GLY A 39 -1.54 13.43 25.06
N GLY A 40 -1.48 13.82 23.80
CA GLY A 40 -0.42 14.68 23.30
C GLY A 40 0.33 13.94 22.20
N ASN A 41 1.25 14.61 21.53
CA ASN A 41 2.11 13.93 20.56
C ASN A 41 3.41 13.63 21.29
N ASP A 42 3.50 12.44 21.87
CA ASP A 42 4.57 12.06 22.78
C ASP A 42 5.71 11.37 22.04
N THR A 43 6.92 11.53 22.55
CA THR A 43 8.06 10.70 22.17
C THR A 43 8.45 9.86 23.37
N VAL A 44 8.31 8.55 23.27
CA VAL A 44 8.69 7.60 24.32
C VAL A 44 9.86 6.75 23.84
N THR A 45 10.96 6.78 24.58
CA THR A 45 12.11 5.88 24.40
C THR A 45 12.19 4.95 25.60
N GLY A 46 12.00 3.66 25.37
CA GLY A 46 12.19 2.59 26.32
C GLY A 46 13.66 2.31 26.61
N SER A 47 13.92 1.27 27.39
CA SER A 47 15.26 0.92 27.87
C SER A 47 15.78 -0.38 27.25
N SER A 48 16.37 -1.24 28.07
CA SER A 48 16.86 -2.57 27.68
C SER A 48 16.10 -3.69 28.39
N ASP A 49 15.01 -3.33 29.07
CA ASP A 49 14.23 -4.24 29.89
C ASP A 49 13.09 -4.85 29.05
N SER A 50 12.03 -5.39 29.66
CA SER A 50 10.82 -5.71 28.90
C SER A 50 9.72 -4.80 29.39
N GLU A 51 9.28 -3.90 28.53
CA GLU A 51 8.38 -2.82 28.85
C GLU A 51 6.98 -3.04 28.26
N PHE A 52 5.99 -2.46 28.94
CA PHE A 52 4.65 -2.29 28.39
C PHE A 52 4.38 -0.79 28.28
N ILE A 53 4.17 -0.30 27.06
CA ILE A 53 4.04 1.13 26.74
C ILE A 53 2.79 1.36 25.89
N MET A 54 1.98 2.34 26.26
CA MET A 54 0.77 2.75 25.55
C MET A 54 0.80 4.26 25.25
N GLY A 55 0.73 4.66 23.98
CA GLY A 55 0.61 6.07 23.56
C GLY A 55 -0.74 6.68 23.96
N ASN A 56 -1.82 6.01 23.52
CA ASN A 56 -3.25 6.32 23.74
C ASN A 56 -3.87 7.35 22.80
N ARG A 57 -3.48 8.62 22.82
CA ARG A 57 -4.10 9.65 21.97
C ARG A 57 -3.04 10.65 21.53
N GLY A 58 -3.17 11.10 20.30
CA GLY A 58 -2.22 12.00 19.67
C GLY A 58 -1.17 11.21 18.91
N GLU A 59 -0.46 11.90 18.02
CA GLU A 59 0.51 11.26 17.12
C GLU A 59 1.80 10.96 17.89
N ASP A 60 1.93 9.73 18.37
CA ASP A 60 2.99 9.30 19.26
C ASP A 60 4.16 8.66 18.49
N SER A 61 5.37 8.80 19.04
CA SER A 61 6.58 8.13 18.57
C SER A 61 7.15 7.27 19.70
N ILE A 62 6.94 5.96 19.62
CA ILE A 62 7.29 5.00 20.66
C ILE A 62 8.41 4.09 20.17
N PHE A 63 9.50 4.01 20.93
CA PHE A 63 10.66 3.16 20.65
C PHE A 63 10.91 2.25 21.86
N GLY A 64 10.74 0.94 21.75
CA GLY A 64 10.92 -0.02 22.86
C GLY A 64 12.38 -0.14 23.30
N GLY A 65 13.30 -0.18 22.33
CA GLY A 65 14.74 -0.15 22.57
C GLY A 65 15.33 -1.54 22.54
N GLY A 66 15.39 -2.23 23.67
CA GLY A 66 15.72 -3.66 23.65
C GLY A 66 15.09 -4.43 24.80
N GLY A 67 15.11 -5.75 24.67
CA GLY A 67 14.29 -6.69 25.44
C GLY A 67 12.94 -6.90 24.76
N ASN A 68 12.07 -7.72 25.37
CA ASN A 68 10.83 -8.14 24.71
C ASN A 68 9.67 -7.24 25.13
N ASP A 69 9.38 -6.24 24.32
CA ASP A 69 8.44 -5.18 24.61
C ASP A 69 7.02 -5.51 24.16
N THR A 70 6.04 -4.84 24.77
CA THR A 70 4.67 -4.75 24.27
C THR A 70 4.33 -3.28 24.11
N LEU A 71 4.11 -2.85 22.86
CA LEU A 71 3.94 -1.45 22.50
C LEU A 71 2.59 -1.26 21.79
N MET A 72 1.89 -0.18 22.15
CA MET A 72 0.60 0.20 21.55
C MET A 72 0.62 1.69 21.23
N GLY A 73 0.42 2.07 19.96
CA GLY A 73 0.27 3.46 19.52
C GLY A 73 -1.01 4.05 20.12
N GLY A 74 -2.16 3.58 19.64
CA GLY A 74 -3.45 3.78 20.27
C GLY A 74 -4.46 4.51 19.40
N LYS A 75 -4.29 5.82 19.20
CA LYS A 75 -5.19 6.61 18.35
C LYS A 75 -4.40 7.74 17.73
N ASP A 76 -4.84 8.10 16.53
CA ASP A 76 -4.18 9.11 15.69
C ASP A 76 -2.90 8.48 15.08
N ASP A 77 -2.29 9.13 14.10
CA ASP A 77 -1.23 8.49 13.30
C ASP A 77 0.06 8.30 14.12
N ASP A 78 0.37 7.05 14.49
CA ASP A 78 1.48 6.72 15.39
C ASP A 78 2.70 6.15 14.64
N THR A 79 3.88 6.28 15.24
CA THR A 79 5.09 5.56 14.86
C THR A 79 5.57 4.70 16.03
N VAL A 80 5.58 3.39 15.87
CA VAL A 80 5.89 2.43 16.95
C VAL A 80 6.96 1.46 16.49
N GLU A 81 8.09 1.39 17.20
CA GLU A 81 9.25 0.53 16.90
C GLU A 81 9.61 -0.33 18.12
N GLY A 82 9.65 -1.66 17.96
CA GLY A 82 10.05 -2.62 19.01
C GLY A 82 11.51 -2.46 19.41
N GLY A 83 12.43 -2.65 18.47
CA GLY A 83 13.85 -2.45 18.67
C GLY A 83 14.61 -3.77 18.65
N ASN A 84 15.20 -4.23 19.75
CA ASN A 84 15.87 -5.53 19.80
C ASN A 84 15.16 -6.46 20.77
N GLY A 85 14.74 -7.64 20.34
CA GLY A 85 14.03 -8.56 21.21
C GLY A 85 12.88 -9.16 20.45
N ASN A 86 12.03 -9.92 21.13
CA ASN A 86 10.83 -10.45 20.51
C ASN A 86 9.65 -9.63 20.98
N ASP A 87 9.22 -8.71 20.13
CA ASP A 87 8.31 -7.63 20.48
C ASP A 87 6.88 -7.91 20.00
N LEU A 88 5.92 -7.36 20.73
CA LEU A 88 4.52 -7.27 20.32
C LEU A 88 4.17 -5.80 20.08
N VAL A 89 3.99 -5.41 18.82
CA VAL A 89 3.79 -4.02 18.43
C VAL A 89 2.43 -3.84 17.77
N ARG A 90 1.68 -2.81 18.17
CA ARG A 90 0.34 -2.49 17.64
C ARG A 90 0.24 -1.01 17.29
N GLY A 91 -0.21 -0.69 16.08
CA GLY A 91 -0.63 0.67 15.71
C GLY A 91 -1.96 1.06 16.36
N ASP A 92 -2.94 0.15 16.27
CA ASP A 92 -4.33 0.23 16.74
C ASP A 92 -5.30 1.01 15.83
N ARG A 93 -5.14 2.32 15.64
CA ARG A 93 -6.12 3.12 14.89
C ARG A 93 -5.48 4.32 14.20
N GLU A 94 -5.98 4.56 12.99
CA GLU A 94 -5.51 5.61 12.08
C GLU A 94 -4.27 5.11 11.33
N ALA A 95 -3.55 5.96 10.61
CA ALA A 95 -2.54 5.47 9.67
C ALA A 95 -1.18 5.35 10.37
N ASP A 96 -0.83 4.15 10.81
CA ASP A 96 0.32 3.90 11.66
C ASP A 96 1.56 3.42 10.88
N VAL A 97 2.73 3.68 11.46
CA VAL A 97 4.00 3.07 11.03
C VAL A 97 4.50 2.16 12.15
N VAL A 98 4.47 0.85 11.89
CA VAL A 98 4.79 -0.20 12.87
C VAL A 98 6.06 -0.93 12.44
N ARG A 99 7.06 -1.00 13.33
CA ARG A 99 8.35 -1.66 13.10
C ARG A 99 8.67 -2.67 14.21
N GLY A 100 9.06 -3.88 13.83
CA GLY A 100 9.54 -4.91 14.77
C GLY A 100 10.94 -4.61 15.24
N GLY A 101 11.88 -4.55 14.30
CA GLY A 101 13.29 -4.32 14.57
C GLY A 101 14.08 -5.61 14.41
N ASN A 102 14.96 -5.94 15.35
CA ASN A 102 15.67 -7.21 15.36
C ASN A 102 14.97 -8.20 16.30
N GLY A 103 14.55 -9.35 15.81
CA GLY A 103 14.18 -10.48 16.64
C GLY A 103 13.16 -11.42 16.02
N THR A 104 12.03 -11.62 16.66
CA THR A 104 10.94 -12.46 16.14
C THR A 104 9.69 -11.83 16.69
N ASP A 105 9.13 -10.94 15.88
CA ASP A 105 8.18 -9.94 16.31
C ASP A 105 6.77 -10.29 15.83
N SER A 106 5.78 -9.74 16.51
CA SER A 106 4.38 -9.84 16.14
C SER A 106 3.81 -8.44 15.99
N LEU A 107 3.51 -8.06 14.76
CA LEU A 107 3.08 -6.72 14.39
C LEU A 107 1.61 -6.72 13.97
N PHE A 108 0.87 -5.71 14.43
CA PHE A 108 -0.53 -5.49 14.08
C PHE A 108 -0.70 -4.03 13.66
N GLY A 109 -1.21 -3.78 12.45
CA GLY A 109 -1.58 -2.44 11.98
C GLY A 109 -2.79 -1.95 12.74
N GLY A 110 -3.96 -2.51 12.42
CA GLY A 110 -5.18 -2.32 13.18
C GLY A 110 -6.33 -1.81 12.34
N LYS A 111 -6.42 -0.51 12.12
CA LYS A 111 -7.50 0.11 11.33
C LYS A 111 -6.98 1.32 10.59
N ASN A 112 -7.48 1.49 9.37
CA ASN A 112 -6.95 2.41 8.37
C ASN A 112 -5.62 1.87 7.82
N ASN A 113 -5.00 2.66 6.95
CA ASN A 113 -3.94 2.18 6.07
C ASN A 113 -2.58 2.23 6.78
N ASP A 114 -2.07 1.08 7.20
CA ASP A 114 -0.87 0.95 8.00
C ASP A 114 0.35 0.55 7.17
N ARG A 115 1.55 0.83 7.72
CA ARG A 115 2.83 0.35 7.17
C ARG A 115 3.56 -0.48 8.21
N LEU A 116 3.72 -1.78 7.92
CA LEU A 116 4.34 -2.74 8.80
C LEU A 116 5.69 -3.19 8.24
N PHE A 117 6.72 -3.15 9.08
CA PHE A 117 8.07 -3.61 8.75
C PHE A 117 8.57 -4.57 9.84
N GLY A 118 8.77 -5.85 9.52
CA GLY A 118 9.40 -6.81 10.44
C GLY A 118 10.87 -6.45 10.72
N ASP A 119 11.54 -5.93 9.69
CA ASP A 119 12.95 -5.55 9.64
C ASP A 119 13.88 -6.77 9.66
N GLY A 120 14.22 -7.36 10.80
CA GLY A 120 15.10 -8.53 10.83
C GLY A 120 14.64 -9.57 11.83
N GLY A 121 14.30 -10.76 11.38
CA GLY A 121 13.67 -11.73 12.24
C GLY A 121 12.93 -12.79 11.47
N ASN A 122 12.18 -13.63 12.18
CA ASN A 122 11.13 -14.41 11.53
C ASN A 122 9.82 -13.89 12.10
N ASP A 123 9.26 -12.90 11.43
CA ASP A 123 8.22 -12.04 11.98
C ASP A 123 6.84 -12.47 11.51
N VAL A 124 5.81 -12.04 12.26
CA VAL A 124 4.42 -12.23 11.89
C VAL A 124 3.74 -10.88 11.83
N LEU A 125 3.28 -10.50 10.64
CA LEU A 125 2.67 -9.21 10.36
C LEU A 125 1.19 -9.40 10.02
N PHE A 126 0.32 -8.64 10.68
CA PHE A 126 -1.12 -8.55 10.41
C PHE A 126 -1.49 -7.10 10.08
N GLY A 127 -1.87 -6.80 8.85
CA GLY A 127 -2.41 -5.47 8.50
C GLY A 127 -3.75 -5.20 9.20
N ASP A 128 -4.57 -6.24 9.33
CA ASP A 128 -5.91 -6.26 9.90
C ASP A 128 -6.99 -5.67 8.97
N ARG A 129 -7.14 -4.34 8.88
CA ARG A 129 -8.26 -3.72 8.15
C ARG A 129 -7.79 -2.52 7.35
N ASP A 130 -8.49 -2.31 6.24
CA ASP A 130 -8.22 -1.27 5.27
C ASP A 130 -6.91 -1.58 4.52
N ASN A 131 -6.30 -0.63 3.81
CA ASN A 131 -5.30 -0.95 2.80
C ASN A 131 -3.88 -0.83 3.37
N ASP A 132 -3.22 -1.97 3.61
CA ASP A 132 -1.96 -2.02 4.33
C ASP A 132 -0.74 -2.27 3.42
N THR A 133 0.45 -1.86 3.88
CA THR A 133 1.73 -2.22 3.25
C THR A 133 2.58 -3.01 4.23
N LEU A 134 2.91 -4.25 3.87
CA LEU A 134 3.65 -5.18 4.72
C LEU A 134 5.00 -5.55 4.08
N SER A 135 6.08 -5.42 4.85
CA SER A 135 7.43 -5.87 4.48
C SER A 135 7.97 -6.73 5.61
N GLY A 136 8.22 -8.02 5.37
CA GLY A 136 8.83 -8.91 6.36
C GLY A 136 10.25 -8.47 6.70
N GLY A 137 11.07 -8.24 5.67
CA GLY A 137 12.47 -7.89 5.83
C GLY A 137 13.33 -9.16 5.86
N LEU A 138 14.41 -9.15 6.63
CA LEU A 138 15.36 -10.26 6.69
C LEU A 138 14.82 -11.41 7.55
N GLY A 139 14.29 -12.44 6.91
CA GLY A 139 14.21 -13.79 7.43
C GLY A 139 13.07 -14.56 6.79
N GLN A 140 12.44 -15.46 7.53
CA GLN A 140 11.26 -16.19 7.05
C GLN A 140 10.02 -15.66 7.75
N ASP A 141 9.34 -14.74 7.07
CA ASP A 141 8.25 -13.98 7.66
C ASP A 141 6.90 -14.54 7.24
N THR A 142 5.86 -14.29 8.05
CA THR A 142 4.46 -14.56 7.72
C THR A 142 3.71 -13.25 7.60
N LEU A 143 3.20 -12.96 6.40
CA LEU A 143 2.52 -11.73 6.07
C LEU A 143 1.03 -12.01 5.86
N ASN A 144 0.18 -11.36 6.65
CA ASN A 144 -1.27 -11.41 6.53
C ASN A 144 -1.78 -9.98 6.30
N GLY A 145 -2.30 -9.70 5.11
CA GLY A 145 -2.81 -8.38 4.77
C GLY A 145 -4.09 -8.07 5.56
N GLY A 146 -4.99 -9.04 5.66
CA GLY A 146 -6.27 -8.87 6.32
C GLY A 146 -7.36 -8.51 5.31
N ALA A 147 -8.06 -7.40 5.56
CA ALA A 147 -9.16 -6.98 4.71
C ALA A 147 -8.89 -5.61 4.10
N GLY A 148 -8.80 -5.52 2.79
CA GLY A 148 -8.47 -4.30 2.08
C GLY A 148 -7.69 -4.65 0.84
N SER A 149 -7.16 -3.65 0.15
CA SER A 149 -6.20 -3.84 -0.94
C SER A 149 -4.79 -3.67 -0.40
N ASP A 150 -4.13 -4.80 -0.15
CA ASP A 150 -2.85 -4.83 0.55
C ASP A 150 -1.67 -4.92 -0.42
N VAL A 151 -0.52 -4.39 0.02
CA VAL A 151 0.75 -4.48 -0.69
C VAL A 151 1.75 -5.30 0.11
N PHE A 152 2.10 -6.46 -0.42
CA PHE A 152 3.16 -7.32 0.11
C PHE A 152 4.49 -6.97 -0.57
N VAL A 153 5.41 -6.36 0.17
CA VAL A 153 6.72 -5.96 -0.31
C VAL A 153 7.72 -7.10 -0.07
N LEU A 154 8.31 -7.59 -1.15
CA LEU A 154 9.29 -8.68 -1.10
C LEU A 154 10.71 -8.15 -1.26
N GLU A 155 11.66 -8.79 -0.59
CA GLU A 155 13.08 -8.48 -0.66
C GLU A 155 13.90 -9.67 -1.18
N SER A 156 14.98 -9.42 -1.93
CA SER A 156 15.86 -10.49 -2.43
C SER A 156 16.96 -10.81 -1.42
N GLY A 157 17.27 -12.09 -1.25
CA GLY A 157 18.28 -12.56 -0.29
C GLY A 157 17.85 -12.47 1.17
N ALA A 158 16.58 -12.15 1.43
CA ALA A 158 16.05 -11.90 2.76
C ALA A 158 15.55 -13.19 3.44
N GLY A 159 15.05 -14.12 2.64
CA GLY A 159 14.57 -15.43 3.04
C GLY A 159 13.38 -15.79 2.17
N MET A 160 12.52 -16.70 2.65
CA MET A 160 11.31 -17.09 1.91
C MET A 160 10.10 -16.73 2.75
N ASP A 161 9.40 -15.68 2.34
CA ASP A 161 8.22 -15.20 3.05
C ASP A 161 6.99 -16.04 2.71
N GLU A 162 6.07 -16.14 3.67
CA GLU A 162 4.74 -16.71 3.49
C GLU A 162 3.71 -15.58 3.40
N ILE A 163 3.11 -15.39 2.23
CA ILE A 163 1.94 -14.51 2.08
C ILE A 163 0.69 -15.36 2.35
N ALA A 164 0.07 -15.12 3.50
CA ALA A 164 -0.89 -16.04 4.10
C ALA A 164 -2.30 -15.97 3.48
N ASP A 165 -2.73 -14.81 2.98
CA ASP A 165 -4.12 -14.53 2.63
C ASP A 165 -4.34 -13.71 1.34
N PHE A 166 -3.35 -13.66 0.45
CA PHE A 166 -3.41 -12.91 -0.81
C PHE A 166 -4.75 -13.08 -1.56
N GLU A 167 -5.48 -11.97 -1.74
CA GLU A 167 -6.72 -11.90 -2.49
C GLU A 167 -6.46 -11.43 -3.93
N ASN A 168 -6.56 -12.36 -4.88
CA ASN A 168 -6.25 -12.10 -6.27
C ASN A 168 -7.17 -11.04 -6.91
N GLY A 169 -6.56 -9.95 -7.42
CA GLY A 169 -7.28 -8.81 -7.99
C GLY A 169 -7.68 -7.78 -6.95
N ILE A 170 -7.32 -7.97 -5.68
CA ILE A 170 -7.48 -6.97 -4.62
C ILE A 170 -6.11 -6.61 -4.06
N ASP A 171 -5.24 -7.60 -3.83
CA ASP A 171 -3.89 -7.40 -3.33
C ASP A 171 -2.84 -7.35 -4.44
N ILE A 172 -1.70 -6.78 -4.06
CA ILE A 172 -0.54 -6.57 -4.92
C ILE A 172 0.73 -7.08 -4.25
N ILE A 173 1.60 -7.70 -5.03
CA ILE A 173 2.95 -8.09 -4.60
C ILE A 173 3.95 -7.13 -5.22
N GLN A 174 4.66 -6.36 -4.42
CA GLN A 174 5.78 -5.56 -4.89
C GLN A 174 7.03 -6.44 -4.94
N LEU A 175 7.59 -6.62 -6.13
CA LEU A 175 8.83 -7.40 -6.31
C LEU A 175 10.08 -6.60 -5.88
N PRO A 176 11.16 -7.31 -5.50
CA PRO A 176 12.46 -6.68 -5.25
C PRO A 176 12.99 -5.90 -6.45
N ASP A 177 13.78 -4.86 -6.18
CA ASP A 177 14.44 -4.06 -7.21
C ASP A 177 15.23 -4.94 -8.20
N GLY A 178 15.14 -4.61 -9.49
CA GLY A 178 15.77 -5.36 -10.57
C GLY A 178 15.07 -6.68 -10.96
N LEU A 179 13.99 -7.07 -10.28
CA LEU A 179 13.11 -8.15 -10.72
C LEU A 179 11.92 -7.63 -11.52
N SER A 180 11.51 -8.44 -12.49
CA SER A 180 10.36 -8.18 -13.35
C SER A 180 9.55 -9.45 -13.55
N PHE A 181 8.33 -9.32 -14.08
CA PHE A 181 7.47 -10.48 -14.35
C PHE A 181 8.15 -11.51 -15.27
N ASP A 182 8.94 -11.02 -16.23
CA ASP A 182 9.67 -11.86 -17.19
C ASP A 182 10.82 -12.64 -16.54
N ASN A 183 11.37 -12.09 -15.45
CA ASN A 183 12.52 -12.64 -14.73
C ASN A 183 12.11 -13.44 -13.48
N ILE A 184 10.82 -13.51 -13.16
CA ILE A 184 10.29 -14.46 -12.16
C ILE A 184 9.67 -15.68 -12.81
N ARG A 185 9.56 -16.75 -12.03
CA ARG A 185 8.82 -17.96 -12.37
C ARG A 185 7.86 -18.26 -11.24
N LEU A 186 6.59 -18.47 -11.61
CA LEU A 186 5.55 -18.90 -10.69
C LEU A 186 5.43 -20.43 -10.75
N GLU A 187 5.56 -21.11 -9.61
CA GLU A 187 5.48 -22.57 -9.52
C GLU A 187 4.39 -22.96 -8.54
N ASN A 188 3.41 -23.77 -8.98
CA ASN A 188 2.44 -24.35 -8.06
C ASN A 188 3.15 -25.32 -7.10
N SER A 189 2.75 -25.30 -5.83
CA SER A 189 3.15 -26.32 -4.87
C SER A 189 2.62 -27.70 -5.30
N SER A 190 3.37 -28.74 -4.94
CA SER A 190 3.02 -30.13 -5.24
C SER A 190 2.30 -30.84 -4.09
N ASP A 191 2.04 -30.12 -3.00
CA ASP A 191 1.48 -30.61 -1.75
C ASP A 191 -0.05 -30.73 -1.74
N GLY A 192 -0.71 -30.32 -2.84
CA GLY A 192 -2.16 -30.36 -2.96
C GLY A 192 -2.87 -29.18 -2.28
N GLN A 193 -2.11 -28.28 -1.64
CA GLN A 193 -2.55 -26.91 -1.40
C GLN A 193 -2.35 -26.13 -2.70
N GLN A 194 -3.19 -25.15 -2.98
CA GLN A 194 -3.04 -24.34 -4.18
C GLN A 194 -2.05 -23.21 -3.90
N ASN A 195 -0.82 -23.50 -3.48
CA ASN A 195 0.14 -22.44 -3.16
C ASN A 195 1.01 -22.12 -4.38
N THR A 196 1.52 -20.91 -4.48
CA THR A 196 2.42 -20.47 -5.55
C THR A 196 3.74 -19.99 -4.99
N ALA A 197 4.84 -20.62 -5.39
CA ALA A 197 6.17 -20.11 -5.16
C ALA A 197 6.53 -19.06 -6.22
N ILE A 198 7.02 -17.90 -5.77
CA ILE A 198 7.62 -16.87 -6.61
C ILE A 198 9.13 -17.08 -6.59
N VAL A 199 9.69 -17.43 -7.75
CA VAL A 199 11.10 -17.80 -7.89
C VAL A 199 11.81 -16.83 -8.81
N ASP A 200 12.92 -16.23 -8.38
CA ASP A 200 13.82 -15.50 -9.26
C ASP A 200 14.52 -16.47 -10.23
N ARG A 201 14.37 -16.24 -11.54
CA ARG A 201 14.98 -17.07 -12.57
C ARG A 201 16.50 -16.94 -12.64
N LEU A 202 17.05 -15.80 -12.24
CA LEU A 202 18.47 -15.51 -12.34
C LEU A 202 19.27 -16.21 -11.24
N THR A 203 18.81 -16.08 -10.00
CA THR A 203 19.47 -16.67 -8.82
C THR A 203 18.95 -18.09 -8.50
N GLY A 204 17.69 -18.39 -8.85
CA GLY A 204 16.99 -19.60 -8.42
C GLY A 204 16.42 -19.52 -7.00
N GLU A 205 16.50 -18.34 -6.36
CA GLU A 205 15.92 -18.08 -5.04
C GLU A 205 14.38 -18.17 -5.10
N THR A 206 13.79 -18.84 -4.11
CA THR A 206 12.35 -18.73 -3.85
C THR A 206 12.14 -17.60 -2.87
N ILE A 207 11.54 -16.51 -3.35
CA ILE A 207 11.39 -15.25 -2.61
C ILE A 207 10.19 -15.34 -1.68
N ALA A 208 9.08 -15.90 -2.16
CA ALA A 208 7.86 -16.01 -1.38
C ALA A 208 7.03 -17.22 -1.79
N LEU A 209 6.20 -17.68 -0.85
CA LEU A 209 5.13 -18.63 -1.04
C LEU A 209 3.80 -17.91 -0.82
N VAL A 210 2.98 -17.83 -1.86
CA VAL A 210 1.62 -17.28 -1.82
C VAL A 210 0.65 -18.40 -1.54
N ASN A 211 0.00 -18.38 -0.38
CA ASN A 211 -0.90 -19.45 0.04
C ASN A 211 -2.24 -19.39 -0.67
N ASN A 212 -2.79 -20.57 -0.98
CA ASN A 212 -4.13 -20.74 -1.55
C ASN A 212 -4.39 -20.04 -2.90
N VAL A 213 -3.35 -19.55 -3.57
CA VAL A 213 -3.39 -18.96 -4.91
C VAL A 213 -2.65 -19.83 -5.91
N SER A 214 -3.32 -20.19 -7.02
CA SER A 214 -2.69 -20.97 -8.09
C SER A 214 -1.80 -20.13 -8.99
N ALA A 215 -0.69 -20.69 -9.48
CA ALA A 215 0.25 -19.93 -10.29
C ALA A 215 -0.37 -19.45 -11.62
N GLY A 216 -1.36 -20.19 -12.12
CA GLY A 216 -2.08 -19.84 -13.36
C GLY A 216 -3.14 -18.76 -13.18
N SER A 217 -3.51 -18.40 -11.95
CA SER A 217 -4.42 -17.28 -11.69
C SER A 217 -3.71 -15.94 -11.51
N LEU A 218 -2.38 -15.97 -11.38
CA LEU A 218 -1.56 -14.77 -11.28
C LEU A 218 -1.08 -14.32 -12.65
N SER A 219 -1.05 -13.01 -12.84
CA SER A 219 -0.57 -12.34 -14.03
C SER A 219 0.32 -11.17 -13.64
N SER A 220 0.90 -10.49 -14.63
CA SER A 220 1.72 -9.31 -14.38
C SER A 220 0.96 -8.14 -13.73
N ALA A 221 -0.38 -8.17 -13.70
CA ALA A 221 -1.21 -7.18 -13.01
C ALA A 221 -1.19 -7.35 -11.48
N ASN A 222 -0.79 -8.52 -10.97
CA ASN A 222 -0.69 -8.77 -9.53
C ASN A 222 0.63 -8.28 -8.93
N PHE A 223 1.53 -7.75 -9.75
CA PHE A 223 2.87 -7.40 -9.34
C PHE A 223 3.18 -5.94 -9.65
N LEU A 224 3.76 -5.23 -8.67
CA LEU A 224 4.42 -3.95 -8.88
C LEU A 224 5.92 -4.18 -9.10
N PHE A 225 6.50 -3.39 -10.01
CA PHE A 225 7.91 -3.47 -10.40
C PHE A 225 8.50 -2.06 -10.27
N GLU A 226 9.49 -1.92 -9.39
CA GLU A 226 10.21 -0.68 -9.06
C GLU A 226 9.34 0.54 -8.67
N ARG A 227 9.80 1.27 -7.65
CA ARG A 227 9.35 2.65 -7.42
C ARG A 227 10.14 3.59 -8.34
N GLY A 228 9.44 4.14 -9.32
CA GLY A 228 9.91 5.33 -10.04
C GLY A 228 10.58 5.09 -11.40
N SER A 229 9.76 4.91 -12.44
CA SER A 229 10.01 5.53 -13.75
C SER A 229 8.79 5.30 -14.64
N SER A 230 8.26 6.37 -15.22
CA SER A 230 7.13 6.38 -16.16
C SER A 230 7.36 5.62 -17.48
N THR A 231 8.38 4.76 -17.58
CA THR A 231 8.76 4.10 -18.84
C THR A 231 8.95 2.59 -18.78
N GLU A 232 8.68 1.92 -17.65
CA GLU A 232 8.99 0.49 -17.54
C GLU A 232 7.73 -0.37 -17.37
N THR A 233 7.76 -1.54 -18.02
CA THR A 233 6.72 -2.55 -18.27
C THR A 233 5.62 -2.74 -17.20
N GLY A 234 5.87 -2.39 -15.94
CA GLY A 234 4.91 -2.44 -14.83
C GLY A 234 3.67 -1.56 -14.99
N ASN A 235 3.85 -0.28 -15.30
CA ASN A 235 2.73 0.65 -15.52
C ASN A 235 1.84 0.18 -16.67
N GLN A 236 2.45 -0.40 -17.71
CA GLN A 236 1.72 -0.91 -18.86
C GLN A 236 0.82 -2.11 -18.51
N ASN A 237 1.22 -2.96 -17.54
CA ASN A 237 0.38 -4.06 -17.09
C ASN A 237 -0.86 -3.56 -16.34
N PHE A 238 -0.70 -2.56 -15.48
CA PHE A 238 -1.80 -1.90 -14.77
C PHE A 238 -2.77 -1.25 -15.76
N ILE A 239 -2.23 -0.48 -16.71
CA ILE A 239 -2.98 0.13 -17.82
C ILE A 239 -3.76 -0.94 -18.60
N ASN A 240 -3.10 -2.03 -19.00
CA ASN A 240 -3.73 -3.12 -19.76
C ASN A 240 -4.86 -3.79 -18.96
N ARG A 241 -4.66 -3.99 -17.65
CA ARG A 241 -5.67 -4.60 -16.77
C ARG A 241 -6.88 -3.70 -16.59
N VAL A 242 -6.69 -2.40 -16.41
CA VAL A 242 -7.79 -1.41 -16.39
C VAL A 242 -8.61 -1.48 -17.69
N VAL A 243 -7.94 -1.54 -18.85
CA VAL A 243 -8.62 -1.69 -20.14
C VAL A 243 -9.41 -3.00 -20.22
N GLU A 244 -8.83 -4.11 -19.76
CA GLU A 244 -9.49 -5.42 -19.72
C GLU A 244 -10.76 -5.38 -18.86
N LEU A 245 -10.65 -4.92 -17.61
CA LEU A 245 -11.76 -4.82 -16.65
C LEU A 245 -12.87 -3.88 -17.16
N THR A 246 -12.49 -2.73 -17.72
CA THR A 246 -13.44 -1.81 -18.35
C THR A 246 -14.22 -2.49 -19.48
N ASN A 247 -13.55 -3.30 -20.29
CA ASN A 247 -14.18 -4.07 -21.35
C ASN A 247 -15.03 -5.24 -20.81
N GLN A 248 -14.66 -5.83 -19.67
CA GLN A 248 -15.50 -6.81 -18.98
C GLN A 248 -16.82 -6.18 -18.52
N GLU A 249 -16.79 -5.01 -17.88
CA GLU A 249 -18.01 -4.27 -17.48
C GLU A 249 -18.93 -3.95 -18.67
N ARG A 250 -18.35 -3.50 -19.79
CA ARG A 250 -19.10 -3.23 -21.03
C ARG A 250 -19.74 -4.48 -21.59
N THR A 251 -18.98 -5.58 -21.68
CA THR A 251 -19.47 -6.82 -22.28
C THR A 251 -20.52 -7.53 -21.43
N GLN A 252 -20.46 -7.41 -20.10
CA GLN A 252 -21.51 -7.89 -19.18
C GLN A 252 -22.88 -7.28 -19.49
N LEU A 253 -22.90 -6.04 -20.00
CA LEU A 253 -24.11 -5.31 -20.39
C LEU A 253 -24.41 -5.37 -21.89
N GLY A 254 -23.68 -6.19 -22.65
CA GLY A 254 -23.88 -6.40 -24.09
C GLY A 254 -23.38 -5.25 -24.97
N LEU A 255 -22.50 -4.39 -24.44
CA LEU A 255 -21.81 -3.35 -25.22
C LEU A 255 -20.57 -3.92 -25.91
N SER A 256 -20.18 -3.31 -27.04
CA SER A 256 -18.92 -3.62 -27.71
C SER A 256 -17.72 -3.22 -26.85
N SER A 257 -16.69 -4.05 -26.84
CA SER A 257 -15.39 -3.69 -26.27
C SER A 257 -14.78 -2.49 -26.99
N LEU A 258 -14.07 -1.66 -26.23
CA LEU A 258 -13.28 -0.54 -26.69
C LEU A 258 -11.92 -1.04 -27.19
N SER A 259 -11.45 -0.53 -28.32
CA SER A 259 -10.08 -0.75 -28.80
C SER A 259 -9.11 0.23 -28.15
N THR A 260 -7.92 -0.23 -27.80
CA THR A 260 -6.88 0.66 -27.28
C THR A 260 -6.34 1.59 -28.37
N ASP A 261 -6.24 2.88 -28.10
CA ASP A 261 -5.60 3.86 -28.98
C ASP A 261 -4.40 4.52 -28.29
N PRO A 262 -3.21 4.55 -28.92
CA PRO A 262 -2.00 5.09 -28.31
C PRO A 262 -2.02 6.61 -28.14
N LEU A 263 -2.76 7.36 -28.97
CA LEU A 263 -2.86 8.81 -28.85
C LEU A 263 -3.78 9.18 -27.67
N LEU A 264 -4.90 8.48 -27.50
CA LEU A 264 -5.70 8.60 -26.28
C LEU A 264 -4.89 8.20 -25.04
N GLY A 265 -4.08 7.14 -25.13
CA GLY A 265 -3.19 6.72 -24.05
C GLY A 265 -2.17 7.79 -23.67
N GLN A 266 -1.60 8.48 -24.67
CA GLN A 266 -0.69 9.61 -24.44
C GLN A 266 -1.40 10.79 -23.74
N ALA A 267 -2.61 11.13 -24.15
CA ALA A 267 -3.39 12.20 -23.52
C ALA A 267 -3.72 11.86 -22.06
N ALA A 268 -4.12 10.61 -21.80
CA ALA A 268 -4.39 10.10 -20.47
C ALA A 268 -3.14 10.15 -19.59
N GLN A 269 -2.02 9.59 -20.06
CA GLN A 269 -0.75 9.53 -19.32
C GLN A 269 -0.25 10.93 -18.95
N THR A 270 -0.31 11.88 -19.90
CA THR A 270 0.12 13.27 -19.66
C THR A 270 -0.68 13.91 -18.53
N HIS A 271 -1.99 13.70 -18.51
CA HIS A 271 -2.83 14.27 -17.44
C HIS A 271 -2.59 13.59 -16.09
N THR A 272 -2.44 12.26 -16.10
CA THR A 272 -2.12 11.50 -14.89
C THR A 272 -0.82 11.97 -14.24
N GLU A 273 0.24 12.17 -15.03
CA GLU A 273 1.52 12.71 -14.55
C GLU A 273 1.38 14.16 -14.06
N ASN A 274 0.62 14.98 -14.76
CA ASN A 274 0.40 16.36 -14.34
C ASN A 274 -0.32 16.44 -13.00
N MET A 275 -1.39 15.65 -12.77
CA MET A 275 -2.10 15.62 -11.49
C MET A 275 -1.16 15.29 -10.33
N ALA A 276 -0.34 14.26 -10.50
CA ALA A 276 0.63 13.84 -9.50
C ALA A 276 1.73 14.88 -9.27
N LEU A 277 2.43 15.27 -10.34
CA LEU A 277 3.64 16.12 -10.24
C LEU A 277 3.34 17.59 -9.96
N GLN A 278 2.13 18.05 -10.24
CA GLN A 278 1.71 19.43 -10.03
C GLN A 278 0.69 19.58 -8.89
N ASP A 279 0.46 18.52 -8.11
CA ASP A 279 -0.30 18.55 -6.86
C ASP A 279 -1.74 19.07 -7.04
N PHE A 280 -2.50 18.47 -7.96
CA PHE A 280 -3.91 18.81 -8.18
C PHE A 280 -4.74 17.60 -8.61
N PHE A 281 -6.07 17.67 -8.38
CA PHE A 281 -7.00 16.61 -8.78
C PHE A 281 -8.27 17.19 -9.42
N GLU A 282 -8.16 17.54 -10.70
CA GLU A 282 -9.26 18.09 -11.51
C GLU A 282 -9.18 17.62 -12.98
N HIS A 283 -10.29 17.66 -13.71
CA HIS A 283 -10.33 17.33 -15.14
C HIS A 283 -9.56 18.34 -16.01
N THR A 284 -9.57 19.62 -15.62
CA THR A 284 -8.85 20.68 -16.33
C THR A 284 -7.46 20.84 -15.72
N GLY A 285 -6.44 20.85 -16.56
CA GLY A 285 -5.06 21.07 -16.10
C GLY A 285 -4.84 22.48 -15.57
N LEU A 286 -3.78 22.69 -14.78
CA LEU A 286 -3.37 24.03 -14.33
C LEU A 286 -2.93 24.96 -15.47
N ASP A 287 -2.62 24.39 -16.63
CA ASP A 287 -2.40 25.09 -17.90
C ASP A 287 -3.70 25.58 -18.57
N GLY A 288 -4.86 25.20 -18.02
CA GLY A 288 -6.19 25.54 -18.53
C GLY A 288 -6.70 24.61 -19.63
N LEU A 289 -5.96 23.55 -19.99
CA LEU A 289 -6.37 22.61 -21.02
C LEU A 289 -7.42 21.63 -20.48
N SER A 290 -8.53 21.50 -21.20
CA SER A 290 -9.52 20.44 -20.97
C SER A 290 -9.04 19.09 -21.49
N ALA A 291 -9.71 18.00 -21.12
CA ALA A 291 -9.42 16.69 -21.69
C ALA A 291 -9.53 16.67 -23.23
N GLY A 292 -10.54 17.35 -23.80
CA GLY A 292 -10.65 17.53 -25.26
C GLY A 292 -9.43 18.21 -25.87
N ASP A 293 -8.93 19.30 -25.26
CA ASP A 293 -7.73 20.00 -25.74
C ASP A 293 -6.49 19.10 -25.67
N ARG A 294 -6.37 18.28 -24.61
CA ARG A 294 -5.28 17.31 -24.47
C ARG A 294 -5.33 16.21 -25.54
N ILE A 295 -6.52 15.74 -25.88
CA ILE A 295 -6.72 14.75 -26.96
C ILE A 295 -6.41 15.37 -28.33
N GLU A 296 -6.86 16.60 -28.60
CA GLU A 296 -6.52 17.29 -29.85
C GLU A 296 -5.00 17.51 -29.99
N ALA A 297 -4.32 17.80 -28.87
CA ALA A 297 -2.87 18.03 -28.85
C ALA A 297 -2.04 16.78 -29.21
N THR A 298 -2.57 15.56 -29.02
CA THR A 298 -1.91 14.33 -29.50
C THR A 298 -2.12 14.09 -30.99
N GLY A 299 -3.02 14.84 -31.63
CA GLY A 299 -3.41 14.69 -33.03
C GLY A 299 -4.50 13.64 -33.26
N TYR A 300 -5.25 13.26 -32.23
CA TYR A 300 -6.41 12.38 -32.37
C TYR A 300 -7.66 13.18 -32.76
N ASP A 301 -8.21 12.90 -33.93
CA ASP A 301 -9.43 13.53 -34.43
C ASP A 301 -10.67 12.76 -33.95
N PHE A 302 -11.55 13.41 -33.18
CA PHE A 302 -12.70 12.76 -32.54
C PHE A 302 -14.05 13.45 -32.79
N SER A 303 -15.10 12.63 -32.82
CA SER A 303 -16.49 13.08 -32.89
C SER A 303 -17.18 13.09 -31.53
N ALA A 304 -16.66 12.31 -30.58
CA ALA A 304 -17.03 12.28 -29.18
C ALA A 304 -15.82 11.87 -28.33
N TRP A 305 -15.80 12.32 -27.07
CA TRP A 305 -14.79 11.95 -26.09
C TRP A 305 -15.39 11.98 -24.69
N ALA A 306 -14.72 11.31 -23.76
CA ALA A 306 -15.00 11.39 -22.33
C ALA A 306 -13.73 11.15 -21.51
N GLU A 307 -13.76 11.52 -20.23
CA GLU A 307 -12.66 11.29 -19.30
C GLU A 307 -13.17 10.81 -17.94
N ASN A 308 -12.47 9.84 -17.36
CA ASN A 308 -12.56 9.50 -15.95
C ASN A 308 -11.19 9.73 -15.32
N ILE A 309 -11.15 10.34 -14.13
CA ILE A 309 -9.93 10.44 -13.32
C ILE A 309 -10.17 9.77 -11.97
N ALA A 310 -9.11 9.24 -11.38
CA ALA A 310 -9.13 8.68 -10.04
C ALA A 310 -7.74 8.77 -9.42
N ALA A 311 -7.70 8.77 -8.10
CA ALA A 311 -6.46 8.75 -7.35
C ALA A 311 -6.65 8.01 -6.03
N GLY A 312 -5.59 7.42 -5.49
CA GLY A 312 -5.58 6.72 -4.20
C GLY A 312 -5.97 5.24 -4.26
N TYR A 313 -6.49 4.77 -5.39
CA TYR A 313 -6.73 3.34 -5.62
C TYR A 313 -5.41 2.65 -5.97
N LEU A 314 -5.09 1.57 -5.27
CA LEU A 314 -3.82 0.85 -5.44
C LEU A 314 -3.88 -0.05 -6.67
N THR A 315 -5.04 -0.62 -6.98
CA THR A 315 -5.18 -1.66 -8.01
C THR A 315 -6.04 -1.25 -9.20
N PRO A 316 -5.82 -1.87 -10.39
CA PRO A 316 -6.71 -1.76 -11.54
C PRO A 316 -8.17 -2.13 -11.22
N GLU A 317 -8.41 -3.11 -10.36
CA GLU A 317 -9.74 -3.55 -9.94
C GLU A 317 -10.45 -2.50 -9.10
N GLU A 318 -9.79 -2.01 -8.05
CA GLU A 318 -10.34 -0.97 -7.18
C GLU A 318 -10.73 0.29 -7.96
N VAL A 319 -9.85 0.74 -8.87
CA VAL A 319 -10.11 1.97 -9.64
C VAL A 319 -11.28 1.79 -10.61
N VAL A 320 -11.41 0.62 -11.24
CA VAL A 320 -12.55 0.33 -12.13
C VAL A 320 -13.84 0.19 -11.34
N GLU A 321 -13.82 -0.47 -10.18
CA GLU A 321 -14.98 -0.53 -9.28
C GLU A 321 -15.38 0.88 -8.81
N GLY A 322 -14.41 1.70 -8.40
CA GLY A 322 -14.62 3.09 -8.01
C GLY A 322 -15.29 3.92 -9.10
N TRP A 323 -14.84 3.79 -10.35
CA TRP A 323 -15.50 4.41 -11.51
C TRP A 323 -16.90 3.86 -11.76
N MET A 324 -17.12 2.54 -11.63
CA MET A 324 -18.44 1.93 -11.81
C MET A 324 -19.43 2.31 -10.70
N ASN A 325 -18.96 2.60 -9.50
CA ASN A 325 -19.79 3.06 -8.38
C ASN A 325 -20.11 4.57 -8.45
N SER A 326 -19.38 5.34 -9.26
CA SER A 326 -19.67 6.76 -9.55
C SER A 326 -20.61 6.91 -10.75
N PRO A 327 -21.80 7.53 -10.62
CA PRO A 327 -22.74 7.67 -11.72
C PRO A 327 -22.19 8.37 -12.97
N GLY A 328 -21.32 9.38 -12.79
CA GLY A 328 -20.70 10.11 -13.90
C GLY A 328 -19.65 9.27 -14.62
N HIS A 329 -18.74 8.65 -13.88
CA HIS A 329 -17.68 7.83 -14.45
C HIS A 329 -18.23 6.55 -15.11
N ARG A 330 -19.21 5.90 -14.48
CA ARG A 330 -19.93 4.76 -15.04
C ARG A 330 -20.62 5.12 -16.37
N ALA A 331 -21.18 6.32 -16.50
CA ALA A 331 -21.84 6.74 -17.74
C ALA A 331 -20.86 6.78 -18.91
N ASN A 332 -19.61 7.21 -18.68
CA ASN A 332 -18.56 7.20 -19.70
C ASN A 332 -18.15 5.77 -20.08
N ILE A 333 -17.90 4.90 -19.10
CA ILE A 333 -17.53 3.49 -19.33
C ILE A 333 -18.61 2.77 -20.16
N LEU A 334 -19.88 3.07 -19.92
CA LEU A 334 -21.02 2.42 -20.54
C LEU A 334 -21.60 3.17 -21.74
N ASP A 335 -20.94 4.22 -22.25
CA ASP A 335 -21.43 4.93 -23.44
C ASP A 335 -21.27 4.04 -24.70
N PRO A 336 -22.36 3.71 -25.41
CA PRO A 336 -22.30 2.91 -26.62
C PRO A 336 -21.68 3.66 -27.81
N ASN A 337 -21.55 4.99 -27.76
CA ASN A 337 -20.99 5.79 -28.84
C ASN A 337 -19.46 5.80 -28.82
N LEU A 338 -18.85 5.57 -27.66
CA LEU A 338 -17.40 5.48 -27.49
C LEU A 338 -16.88 4.14 -28.05
N GLN A 339 -15.78 4.20 -28.79
CA GLN A 339 -15.20 3.08 -29.53
C GLN A 339 -13.77 2.75 -29.10
N GLU A 340 -13.03 3.75 -28.62
CA GLU A 340 -11.62 3.63 -28.29
C GLU A 340 -11.34 4.11 -26.87
N ILE A 341 -10.25 3.59 -26.28
CA ILE A 341 -9.80 3.91 -24.92
C ILE A 341 -8.28 4.09 -24.88
N GLY A 342 -7.85 5.07 -24.11
CA GLY A 342 -6.50 5.21 -23.59
C GLY A 342 -6.53 5.27 -22.06
N VAL A 343 -5.55 4.68 -21.40
CA VAL A 343 -5.42 4.73 -19.94
C VAL A 343 -4.02 5.19 -19.58
N GLY A 344 -3.93 6.11 -18.62
CA GLY A 344 -2.69 6.58 -18.02
C GLY A 344 -2.64 6.20 -16.55
N TYR A 345 -1.46 5.78 -16.09
CA TYR A 345 -1.18 5.46 -14.70
C TYR A 345 0.15 6.08 -14.28
N TYR A 346 0.18 6.65 -13.08
CA TYR A 346 1.39 7.19 -12.50
C TYR A 346 1.42 6.96 -11.00
N PHE A 347 2.52 6.38 -10.52
CA PHE A 347 2.83 6.27 -9.11
C PHE A 347 3.88 7.34 -8.75
N LEU A 348 3.51 8.25 -7.84
CA LEU A 348 4.41 9.23 -7.26
C LEU A 348 4.83 8.75 -5.87
N GLU A 349 6.08 8.33 -5.75
CA GLU A 349 6.64 7.94 -4.46
C GLU A 349 6.75 9.16 -3.53
N ASN A 350 6.35 8.98 -2.26
CA ASN A 350 6.42 10.01 -1.23
C ASN A 350 5.72 11.30 -1.68
N ASP A 351 4.50 11.19 -2.18
CA ASP A 351 3.70 12.34 -2.53
C ASP A 351 3.48 13.21 -1.28
N THR A 352 4.22 14.31 -1.17
CA THR A 352 4.10 15.26 -0.05
C THR A 352 3.27 16.48 -0.43
N GLY A 353 2.47 16.38 -1.50
CA GLY A 353 1.57 17.42 -1.96
C GLY A 353 0.42 17.68 -0.99
N ASN A 354 -0.36 18.73 -1.24
CA ASN A 354 -1.64 18.95 -0.58
C ASN A 354 -2.69 17.90 -1.01
N VAL A 355 -2.53 17.37 -2.21
CA VAL A 355 -3.24 16.22 -2.77
C VAL A 355 -2.25 15.06 -2.74
N ASN A 356 -2.37 14.21 -1.73
CA ASN A 356 -1.48 13.07 -1.54
C ASN A 356 -2.26 11.78 -1.75
N PHE A 357 -2.11 11.19 -2.93
CA PHE A 357 -2.79 9.95 -3.28
C PHE A 357 -1.84 8.84 -3.72
N ASN A 358 -0.57 9.14 -4.00
CA ASN A 358 0.48 8.27 -4.57
C ASN A 358 0.13 7.64 -5.94
N HIS A 359 -1.04 7.04 -6.10
CA HIS A 359 -1.52 6.40 -7.32
C HIS A 359 -2.51 7.31 -8.03
N TYR A 360 -2.22 7.62 -9.30
CA TYR A 360 -3.05 8.46 -10.14
C TYR A 360 -3.45 7.69 -11.40
N TRP A 361 -4.70 7.87 -11.82
CA TRP A 361 -5.31 7.13 -12.92
C TRP A 361 -6.15 8.05 -13.80
N THR A 362 -6.06 7.88 -15.11
CA THR A 362 -6.93 8.56 -16.09
C THR A 362 -7.39 7.57 -17.14
N GLN A 363 -8.69 7.51 -17.43
CA GLN A 363 -9.23 6.93 -18.66
C GLN A 363 -9.64 8.05 -19.60
N VAL A 364 -9.21 7.97 -20.85
CA VAL A 364 -9.68 8.81 -21.92
C VAL A 364 -10.36 7.94 -22.96
N PHE A 365 -11.58 8.31 -23.34
CA PHE A 365 -12.36 7.61 -24.35
C PHE A 365 -12.50 8.46 -25.60
N GLY A 366 -12.60 7.80 -26.75
CA GLY A 366 -12.75 8.48 -28.04
C GLY A 366 -13.67 7.74 -29.01
N THR A 367 -14.24 8.51 -29.92
CA THR A 367 -14.87 8.01 -31.15
C THR A 367 -14.20 8.70 -32.32
N PRO A 368 -13.46 7.97 -33.18
CA PRO A 368 -12.73 8.60 -34.28
C PRO A 368 -13.69 9.28 -35.27
N LEU A 369 -13.23 10.37 -35.88
CA LEU A 369 -14.00 11.19 -36.85
C LEU A 369 -14.19 10.53 -38.23
#